data_AF-A0A940AXR2-F1
#
_entry.id   AF-A0A940AXR2-F1
#
_cell.length_a   1.000
_cell.length_b   1.000
_cell.length_c   1.000
_cell.angle_alpha   90.00
_cell.angle_beta   90.00
_cell.angle_gamma   90.00
#
_symmetry.space_group_name_H-M   'P 1'
#
loop_
_entity.id
_entity.type
_entity.pdbx_description
1 polymer ?
#
loop_
_entity_poly.entity_id
_entity_poly.type
_entity_poly.pdbx_seq_one_letter_code
_entity_poly.pdbx_strand_id
1 'polypeptide(L)'
;DKISSFLMTFGKVAFHISRPVRWDSDHVIRQNDDLRACAQEIVKMGPENFIVALDYFDASINRVAAWVLGMRNMQKELLKAMLVPWKDLTKLQDTGALTAQLVLQEEYKNYPVDEVWAEFCKRNGVVADESWFKAVEKYEKDVLLKR
;
A
#
# COMPACT_ATOMS: atom_id res chain seq x y z
N ASP A 1 0.28 12.99 -7.28
CA ASP A 1 0.60 14.28 -7.93
C ASP A 1 0.92 15.40 -6.93
N LYS A 2 0.15 15.56 -5.84
CA LYS A 2 0.29 16.67 -4.89
C LYS A 2 1.43 16.50 -3.87
N ILE A 3 1.83 15.26 -3.60
CA ILE A 3 2.76 14.88 -2.53
C ILE A 3 4.09 15.65 -2.62
N SER A 4 4.75 15.61 -3.78
CA SER A 4 6.07 16.26 -3.96
C SER A 4 6.00 17.78 -3.78
N SER A 5 4.94 18.42 -4.27
CA SER A 5 4.74 19.87 -4.14
C SER A 5 4.46 20.29 -2.69
N PHE A 6 3.65 19.52 -1.98
CA PHE A 6 3.40 19.74 -0.55
C PHE A 6 4.67 19.55 0.27
N LEU A 7 5.43 18.50 0.00
CA LEU A 7 6.67 18.23 0.73
C LEU A 7 7.69 19.37 0.57
N MET A 8 7.87 19.88 -0.66
CA MET A 8 8.74 21.03 -0.91
C MET A 8 8.36 22.27 -0.09
N THR A 9 7.06 22.46 0.16
CA THR A 9 6.54 23.66 0.82
C THR A 9 6.54 23.53 2.35
N PHE A 10 6.19 22.35 2.87
CA PHE A 10 5.90 22.15 4.29
C PHE A 10 6.91 21.25 5.02
N GLY A 11 7.79 20.55 4.30
CA GLY A 11 8.84 19.68 4.86
C GLY A 11 8.33 18.37 5.49
N LYS A 12 7.07 18.29 5.90
CA LYS A 12 6.38 17.06 6.32
C LYS A 12 4.94 17.04 5.82
N VAL A 13 4.42 15.85 5.57
CA VAL A 13 3.04 15.68 5.09
C VAL A 13 2.36 14.56 5.90
N ALA A 14 1.14 14.84 6.36
CA ALA A 14 0.24 13.83 6.90
C ALA A 14 -0.95 13.68 5.96
N PHE A 15 -1.39 12.44 5.70
CA PHE A 15 -2.62 12.22 4.95
C PHE A 15 -3.33 10.92 5.34
N HIS A 16 -4.63 10.99 5.15
CA HIS A 16 -5.57 9.90 5.27
C HIS A 16 -5.70 9.21 3.91
N ILE A 17 -5.63 7.88 3.91
CA ILE A 17 -5.82 7.07 2.70
C ILE A 17 -7.14 6.32 2.83
N SER A 18 -8.07 6.65 1.94
CA SER A 18 -9.37 5.99 1.73
C SER A 18 -9.51 5.53 0.28
N ARG A 19 -10.52 4.72 -0.03
CA ARG A 19 -10.89 4.41 -1.43
C ARG A 19 -12.22 5.07 -1.78
N PRO A 20 -12.23 6.18 -2.52
CA PRO A 20 -13.47 6.79 -2.97
C PRO A 20 -14.12 5.94 -4.06
N VAL A 21 -15.45 5.83 -4.01
CA VAL A 21 -16.28 5.17 -5.03
C VAL A 21 -17.37 6.16 -5.42
N ARG A 22 -17.09 6.97 -6.45
CA ARG A 22 -17.91 8.08 -6.97
C ARG A 22 -18.03 9.29 -6.06
N TRP A 23 -17.90 9.11 -4.76
CA TRP A 23 -17.88 10.15 -3.73
C TRP A 23 -16.89 9.75 -2.63
N ASP A 24 -16.76 10.57 -1.59
CA ASP A 24 -15.94 10.26 -0.40
C ASP A 24 -16.61 9.18 0.46
N SER A 25 -16.56 7.96 -0.05
CA SER A 25 -17.42 6.85 0.37
C SER A 25 -16.77 5.89 1.37
N ASP A 26 -15.57 6.22 1.87
CA ASP A 26 -14.88 5.48 2.92
C ASP A 26 -14.74 3.96 2.70
N HIS A 27 -14.56 3.52 1.45
CA HIS A 27 -14.38 2.09 1.22
C HIS A 27 -12.97 1.64 1.61
N VAL A 28 -12.86 0.38 2.03
CA VAL A 28 -11.57 -0.25 2.31
C VAL A 28 -10.66 -0.16 1.09
N ILE A 29 -9.40 0.21 1.36
CA ILE A 29 -8.36 0.36 0.35
C ILE A 29 -8.02 -0.99 -0.31
N ARG A 30 -7.73 -0.94 -1.61
CA ARG A 30 -7.34 -2.09 -2.44
C ARG A 30 -6.03 -1.78 -3.13
N GLN A 31 -5.33 -2.81 -3.60
CA GLN A 31 -4.12 -2.67 -4.40
C GLN A 31 -4.45 -2.17 -5.82
N ASN A 32 -4.85 -0.90 -5.93
CA ASN A 32 -5.11 -0.21 -7.18
C ASN A 32 -3.94 0.73 -7.55
N ASP A 33 -4.03 1.36 -8.72
CA ASP A 33 -2.96 2.23 -9.22
C ASP A 33 -2.79 3.50 -8.37
N ASP A 34 -3.86 4.02 -7.75
CA ASP A 34 -3.77 5.19 -6.87
C ASP A 34 -2.96 4.90 -5.59
N LEU A 35 -3.25 3.77 -4.93
CA LEU A 35 -2.51 3.34 -3.74
C LEU A 35 -1.05 3.06 -4.08
N ARG A 36 -0.81 2.43 -5.24
CA ARG A 36 0.54 2.20 -5.75
C ARG A 36 1.28 3.50 -6.00
N ALA A 37 0.67 4.45 -6.71
CA ALA A 37 1.28 5.75 -6.99
C ALA A 37 1.58 6.52 -5.71
N CYS A 38 0.68 6.48 -4.72
CA CYS A 38 0.90 7.05 -3.39
C CYS A 38 2.12 6.42 -2.70
N ALA A 39 2.21 5.09 -2.64
CA ALA A 39 3.33 4.38 -2.04
C ALA A 39 4.66 4.68 -2.74
N GLN A 40 4.66 4.74 -4.08
CA GLN A 40 5.84 5.11 -4.87
C GLN A 40 6.33 6.53 -4.55
N GLU A 41 5.43 7.50 -4.44
CA GLU A 41 5.78 8.87 -4.07
C GLU A 41 6.35 8.94 -2.64
N ILE A 42 5.73 8.26 -1.66
CA ILE A 42 6.23 8.22 -0.28
C ILE A 42 7.68 7.70 -0.24
N VAL A 43 7.94 6.58 -0.92
CA VAL A 43 9.29 5.95 -0.91
C VAL A 43 10.30 6.82 -1.64
N LYS A 44 9.95 7.38 -2.81
CA LYS A 44 10.86 8.24 -3.59
C LYS A 44 11.26 9.51 -2.83
N MET A 45 10.34 10.07 -2.04
CA MET A 45 10.51 11.37 -1.39
C MET A 45 11.05 11.26 0.06
N GLY A 46 11.41 10.06 0.51
CA GLY A 46 11.85 9.80 1.89
C GLY A 46 10.68 9.49 2.80
N PRO A 47 10.47 8.22 3.21
CA PRO A 47 9.30 7.80 4.00
C PRO A 47 9.22 8.49 5.37
N GLU A 48 10.33 8.96 5.94
CA GLU A 48 10.42 9.70 7.20
C GLU A 48 9.70 11.06 7.18
N ASN A 49 9.42 11.59 6.00
CA ASN A 49 8.72 12.86 5.82
C ASN A 49 7.19 12.72 5.89
N PHE A 50 6.69 11.49 5.99
CA PHE A 50 5.27 11.18 5.86
C PHE A 50 4.66 10.54 7.10
N ILE A 51 3.46 11.00 7.47
CA ILE A 51 2.60 10.35 8.44
C ILE A 51 1.43 9.74 7.67
N VAL A 52 1.41 8.41 7.57
CA VAL A 52 0.38 7.67 6.83
C VAL A 52 -0.68 7.16 7.80
N ALA A 53 -1.92 7.61 7.61
CA ALA A 53 -3.08 7.10 8.31
C ALA A 53 -4.08 6.49 7.33
N LEU A 54 -4.79 5.46 7.77
CA LEU A 54 -5.87 4.84 7.01
C LEU A 54 -7.20 5.40 7.50
N ASP A 55 -8.03 5.85 6.58
CA ASP A 55 -9.33 6.42 6.87
C ASP A 55 -10.36 5.75 5.98
N TYR A 56 -11.11 4.81 6.54
CA TYR A 56 -12.19 4.14 5.85
C TYR A 56 -13.10 3.47 6.88
N PHE A 57 -14.36 3.29 6.50
CA PHE A 57 -15.40 2.72 7.32
C PHE A 57 -16.37 1.95 6.43
N ASP A 58 -16.21 0.63 6.38
CA ASP A 58 -17.12 -0.26 5.66
C ASP A 58 -17.90 -1.11 6.67
N ALA A 59 -19.14 -0.69 6.95
CA ALA A 59 -20.04 -1.39 7.86
C ALA A 59 -20.73 -2.61 7.23
N SER A 60 -20.55 -2.85 5.93
CA SER A 60 -21.20 -3.95 5.21
C SER A 60 -20.44 -5.28 5.30
N ILE A 61 -19.19 -5.24 5.79
CA ILE A 61 -18.32 -6.41 5.94
C ILE A 61 -17.78 -6.54 7.38
N ASN A 62 -17.11 -7.66 7.68
CA ASN A 62 -16.46 -7.86 8.97
C ASN A 62 -15.39 -6.76 9.22
N ARG A 63 -15.57 -5.97 10.28
CA ARG A 63 -14.72 -4.81 10.58
C ARG A 63 -13.26 -5.17 10.87
N VAL A 64 -13.01 -6.35 11.47
CA VAL A 64 -11.64 -6.84 11.71
C VAL A 64 -10.99 -7.19 10.37
N ALA A 65 -11.73 -7.84 9.47
CA ALA A 65 -11.24 -8.13 8.12
C ALA A 65 -10.96 -6.83 7.33
N ALA A 66 -11.82 -5.82 7.44
CA ALA A 66 -11.62 -4.52 6.81
C ALA A 66 -10.30 -3.85 7.22
N TRP A 67 -9.97 -3.85 8.53
CA TRP A 67 -8.71 -3.32 9.04
C TRP A 67 -7.49 -4.14 8.58
N VAL A 68 -7.54 -5.45 8.76
CA VAL A 68 -6.42 -6.33 8.37
C VAL A 68 -6.14 -6.21 6.87
N LEU A 69 -7.18 -6.23 6.04
CA LEU A 69 -7.04 -6.14 4.59
C LEU A 69 -6.45 -4.79 4.16
N GLY A 70 -7.00 -3.68 4.64
CA GLY A 70 -6.51 -2.37 4.22
C GLY A 70 -5.07 -2.09 4.71
N MET A 71 -4.75 -2.42 5.96
CA MET A 71 -3.39 -2.26 6.48
C MET A 71 -2.37 -3.08 5.67
N ARG A 72 -2.69 -4.35 5.38
CA ARG A 72 -1.84 -5.21 4.56
C ARG A 72 -1.69 -4.67 3.15
N ASN A 73 -2.75 -4.13 2.54
CA ASN A 73 -2.68 -3.54 1.21
C ASN A 73 -1.74 -2.33 1.15
N MET A 74 -1.81 -1.43 2.13
CA MET A 74 -0.88 -0.30 2.22
C MET A 74 0.56 -0.79 2.39
N GLN A 75 0.80 -1.72 3.32
CA GLN A 75 2.13 -2.28 3.55
C GLN A 75 2.70 -2.99 2.31
N LYS A 76 1.87 -3.74 1.58
CA LYS A 76 2.26 -4.39 0.32
C LYS A 76 2.66 -3.38 -0.75
N GLU A 77 1.91 -2.29 -0.93
CA GLU A 77 2.28 -1.28 -1.93
C GLU A 77 3.54 -0.49 -1.51
N LEU A 78 3.74 -0.22 -0.22
CA LEU A 78 5.01 0.32 0.28
C LEU A 78 6.18 -0.61 0.01
N LEU A 79 6.02 -1.91 0.28
CA LEU A 79 7.05 -2.92 0.00
C LEU A 79 7.37 -2.97 -1.49
N LYS A 80 6.36 -3.03 -2.36
CA LYS A 80 6.54 -2.97 -3.82
C LYS A 80 7.34 -1.74 -4.23
N ALA A 81 6.98 -0.56 -3.69
CA ALA A 81 7.71 0.66 -3.97
C ALA A 81 9.16 0.62 -3.47
N MET A 82 9.45 0.02 -2.31
CA MET A 82 10.82 -0.15 -1.80
C MET A 82 11.69 -1.10 -2.63
N LEU A 83 11.07 -2.01 -3.39
CA LEU A 83 11.77 -2.97 -4.25
C LEU A 83 12.06 -2.45 -5.66
N VAL A 84 11.55 -1.27 -6.02
CA VAL A 84 11.83 -0.64 -7.31
C VAL A 84 13.20 0.06 -7.28
N PRO A 85 14.08 -0.15 -8.27
CA PRO A 85 15.37 0.53 -8.35
C PRO A 85 15.20 1.98 -8.84
N TRP A 86 14.71 2.85 -7.96
CA TRP A 86 14.38 4.24 -8.30
C TRP A 86 15.56 5.03 -8.89
N LYS A 87 16.79 4.80 -8.40
CA LYS A 87 17.98 5.48 -8.90
C LYS A 87 18.23 5.21 -10.39
N ASP A 88 18.00 3.97 -10.83
CA ASP A 88 18.17 3.59 -12.23
C ASP A 88 17.05 4.18 -13.08
N LEU A 89 15.80 4.15 -12.59
CA LEU A 89 14.67 4.78 -13.29
C LEU A 89 14.83 6.31 -13.39
N THR A 90 15.35 6.98 -12.37
CA THR A 90 15.67 8.41 -12.41
C THR A 90 16.74 8.70 -13.46
N LYS A 91 17.81 7.88 -13.50
CA LYS A 91 18.85 8.04 -14.52
C LYS A 91 18.30 7.88 -15.95
N LEU A 92 17.41 6.91 -16.18
CA LEU A 92 16.76 6.72 -17.49
C LEU A 92 15.88 7.91 -17.84
N GLN A 93 15.17 8.49 -16.86
CA GLN A 93 14.38 9.69 -17.05
C GLN A 93 15.26 10.89 -17.44
N ASP A 94 16.36 11.11 -16.70
CA ASP A 94 17.27 12.24 -16.90
C ASP A 94 18.00 12.20 -18.25
N THR A 95 18.23 11.00 -18.79
CA THR A 95 18.83 10.81 -20.12
C THR A 95 17.81 10.76 -21.26
N GLY A 96 16.50 10.90 -20.95
CA GLY A 96 15.43 10.83 -21.94
C GLY A 96 15.16 9.42 -22.50
N ALA A 97 15.65 8.37 -21.85
CA ALA A 97 15.43 6.97 -22.24
C ALA A 97 14.03 6.45 -21.85
N LEU A 98 12.99 7.20 -22.23
CA LEU A 98 11.60 7.01 -21.78
C LEU A 98 11.02 5.63 -22.16
N THR A 99 11.41 5.09 -23.32
CA THR A 99 10.99 3.75 -23.75
C THR A 99 11.50 2.68 -22.79
N ALA A 100 12.79 2.71 -22.45
CA ALA A 100 13.36 1.75 -21.52
C ALA A 100 12.78 1.93 -20.11
N GLN A 101 12.56 3.18 -19.69
CA GLN A 101 11.92 3.49 -18.42
C GLN A 101 10.53 2.83 -18.32
N LEU A 102 9.68 3.01 -19.33
CA LEU A 102 8.32 2.45 -19.34
C LEU A 102 8.35 0.91 -19.37
N VAL A 103 9.19 0.31 -20.21
CA VAL A 103 9.33 -1.16 -20.27
C VAL A 103 9.72 -1.72 -18.90
N LEU A 104 10.74 -1.16 -18.25
CA LEU A 104 11.18 -1.63 -16.94
C LEU A 104 10.13 -1.43 -15.85
N GLN A 105 9.40 -0.30 -15.88
CA GLN A 105 8.30 -0.05 -14.94
C GLN A 105 7.20 -1.12 -15.05
N GLU A 106 6.89 -1.60 -16.25
CA GLU A 106 5.96 -2.71 -16.45
C GLU A 106 6.55 -4.05 -15.99
N GLU A 107 7.81 -4.34 -16.32
CA GLU A 107 8.47 -5.58 -15.91
C GLU A 107 8.55 -5.72 -14.38
N TYR A 108 8.84 -4.63 -13.66
CA TYR A 108 8.92 -4.66 -12.19
C TYR A 108 7.59 -5.03 -11.51
N LYS A 109 6.44 -4.90 -12.19
CA LYS A 109 5.15 -5.36 -11.65
C LYS A 109 5.09 -6.89 -11.52
N ASN A 110 5.88 -7.60 -12.31
CA ASN A 110 5.88 -9.07 -12.38
C ASN A 110 6.99 -9.72 -11.54
N TYR A 111 7.82 -8.91 -10.87
CA TYR A 111 8.90 -9.42 -10.03
C TYR A 111 8.32 -10.13 -8.79
N PRO A 112 9.07 -11.06 -8.16
CA PRO A 112 8.57 -11.93 -7.09
C PRO A 112 8.42 -11.19 -5.74
N VAL A 113 7.59 -10.15 -5.70
CA VAL A 113 7.33 -9.36 -4.49
C VAL A 113 6.60 -10.18 -3.43
N ASP A 114 5.82 -11.17 -3.83
CA ASP A 114 5.08 -12.02 -2.91
C ASP A 114 6.00 -12.87 -2.01
N GLU A 115 7.18 -13.27 -2.51
CA GLU A 115 8.18 -13.97 -1.70
C GLU A 115 8.77 -13.05 -0.63
N VAL A 116 9.04 -11.79 -0.99
CA VAL A 116 9.54 -10.79 -0.04
C VAL A 116 8.47 -10.45 1.01
N TRP A 117 7.20 -10.35 0.59
CA TRP A 117 6.06 -10.18 1.49
C TRP A 117 5.93 -11.35 2.46
N ALA A 118 6.08 -12.58 1.96
CA ALA A 118 6.01 -13.79 2.79
C ALA A 118 7.09 -13.81 3.87
N GLU A 119 8.34 -13.49 3.52
CA GLU A 119 9.43 -13.38 4.48
C GLU A 119 9.22 -12.23 5.48
N PHE A 120 8.70 -11.08 5.03
CA PHE A 120 8.32 -9.98 5.91
C PHE A 120 7.28 -10.42 6.95
N CYS A 121 6.20 -11.08 6.53
CA CYS A 121 5.19 -11.62 7.43
C CYS A 121 5.77 -12.65 8.42
N LYS A 122 6.60 -13.58 7.92
CA LYS A 122 7.26 -14.60 8.74
C LYS A 122 8.13 -13.98 9.84
N ARG A 123 8.94 -12.97 9.52
CA ARG A 123 9.77 -12.24 10.50
C ARG A 123 8.95 -11.52 11.57
N ASN A 124 7.73 -11.12 11.23
CA ASN A 124 6.79 -10.45 12.15
C ASN A 124 5.83 -11.43 12.85
N GLY A 125 6.01 -12.75 12.69
CA GLY A 125 5.18 -13.75 13.36
C GLY A 125 3.73 -13.78 12.89
N VAL A 126 3.45 -13.31 11.66
CA VAL A 126 2.10 -13.29 11.06
C VAL A 126 2.08 -14.08 9.75
N VAL A 127 0.89 -14.50 9.31
CA VAL A 127 0.73 -15.24 8.05
C VAL A 127 0.71 -14.29 6.83
N ALA A 128 1.21 -14.77 5.70
CA ALA A 128 1.41 -13.99 4.47
C ALA A 128 0.24 -14.08 3.48
N ASP A 129 -0.40 -15.25 3.43
CA ASP A 129 -1.47 -15.63 2.53
C ASP A 129 -2.85 -15.24 3.09
N GLU A 130 -3.93 -15.79 2.54
CA GLU A 130 -5.30 -15.57 2.99
C GLU A 130 -5.66 -16.31 4.29
N SER A 131 -4.78 -17.15 4.84
CA SER A 131 -5.09 -17.97 6.02
C SER A 131 -5.39 -17.15 7.28
N TRP A 132 -4.99 -15.86 7.34
CA TRP A 132 -5.38 -14.95 8.42
C TRP A 132 -6.91 -14.81 8.51
N PHE A 133 -7.62 -14.98 7.40
CA PHE A 133 -9.07 -14.86 7.36
C PHE A 133 -9.74 -15.93 8.22
N LYS A 134 -9.18 -17.15 8.30
CA LYS A 134 -9.68 -18.21 9.19
C LYS A 134 -9.66 -17.78 10.67
N ALA A 135 -8.67 -16.99 11.08
CA ALA A 135 -8.62 -16.46 12.43
C ALA A 135 -9.74 -15.43 12.68
N VAL A 136 -10.07 -14.62 11.67
CA VAL A 136 -11.20 -13.68 11.73
C VAL A 136 -12.53 -14.41 11.79
N GLU A 137 -12.76 -15.42 10.94
CA GLU A 137 -13.98 -16.25 10.96
C GLU A 137 -14.16 -16.96 12.30
N LYS A 138 -13.07 -17.48 12.88
CA LYS A 138 -13.09 -18.08 14.21
C LYS A 138 -13.47 -17.05 15.28
N TYR A 139 -12.82 -15.88 15.27
CA TYR A 139 -13.12 -14.80 16.22
C TYR A 139 -14.56 -14.27 16.10
N GLU A 140 -15.10 -14.23 14.89
CA GLU A 140 -16.48 -13.86 14.64
C GLU A 140 -17.46 -14.82 15.31
N LYS A 141 -17.27 -16.14 15.11
CA LYS A 141 -18.09 -17.18 15.74
C LYS A 141 -17.95 -17.21 17.26
N ASP A 142 -16.72 -17.13 17.74
CA ASP A 142 -16.41 -17.34 19.16
C ASP A 142 -16.77 -16.11 20.01
N VAL A 143 -16.71 -14.90 19.43
CA VAL A 143 -16.83 -13.63 20.16
C VAL A 143 -17.86 -12.67 19.56
N LEU A 144 -17.75 -12.31 18.27
CA LEU A 144 -18.51 -11.18 17.72
C LEU A 144 -20.02 -11.46 17.63
N LEU A 145 -20.42 -12.69 17.25
CA LEU A 145 -21.84 -13.07 17.13
C LEU A 145 -22.58 -13.16 18.47
N LYS A 146 -21.85 -13.18 19.59
CA LYS A 146 -22.43 -13.29 20.94
C LYS A 146 -22.68 -11.93 21.59
N ARG A 147 -22.57 -10.84 20.83
CA ARG A 147 -22.70 -9.45 21.29
C ARG A 147 -24.04 -8.85 20.86
#